data_AF-A0A7X7QTB6-F1
#
_entry.id   AF-A0A7X7QTB6-F1
#
_cell.length_a   1.000
_cell.length_b   1.000
_cell.length_c   1.000
_cell.angle_alpha   90.00
_cell.angle_beta   90.00
_cell.angle_gamma   90.00
#
_symmetry.space_group_name_H-M   'P 1'
#
loop_
_entity.id
_entity.type
_entity.pdbx_description
1 polymer ?
#
loop_
_entity_poly.entity_id
_entity_poly.type
_entity_poly.pdbx_seq_one_letter_code
_entity_poly.pdbx_strand_id
1 'polypeptide(L)'
;VCSTTFLPRLFSQYILVLGRSGCDQLKAYAQRLLEMGSSRWSVFSMSDLTNLLYNKPGFLERHAHWRDTSPEAIQGLEDLARELIIRAAKLCALLAYATICNQLKERSSFTVALDSSLARETPLFISVLRDTLLEISPYRKRVELLLVEPLALPGGEITVPMLGSANAIDTLAK
;
A
#
# COMPACT_ATOMS: atom_id res chain seq x y z
N VAL A 1 6.11 5.18 -6.92
CA VAL A 1 4.90 5.52 -7.70
C VAL A 1 3.69 4.86 -7.04
N CYS A 2 3.08 5.57 -6.10
CA CYS A 2 1.78 5.39 -5.46
C CYS A 2 1.79 6.44 -4.36
N SER A 3 1.22 7.62 -4.58
CA SER A 3 1.09 8.59 -3.50
C SER A 3 0.27 7.96 -2.37
N THR A 4 0.59 8.34 -1.13
CA THR A 4 -0.19 7.98 0.06
C THR A 4 -1.65 8.42 -0.01
N THR A 5 -2.04 9.16 -1.04
CA THR A 5 -3.39 9.69 -1.25
C THR A 5 -4.25 8.84 -2.20
N PHE A 6 -3.67 8.01 -3.08
CA PHE A 6 -4.47 7.26 -4.05
C PHE A 6 -5.23 6.08 -3.43
N LEU A 7 -4.56 5.26 -2.61
CA LEU A 7 -5.21 4.09 -1.99
C LEU A 7 -6.36 4.46 -1.03
N PRO A 8 -6.22 5.47 -0.15
CA PRO A 8 -7.33 5.85 0.72
C PRO A 8 -8.50 6.48 -0.04
N ARG A 9 -8.20 7.20 -1.14
CA ARG A 9 -9.24 7.70 -2.04
C ARG A 9 -9.98 6.57 -2.74
N LEU A 10 -9.24 5.58 -3.23
CA LEU A 10 -9.81 4.39 -3.86
C LEU A 10 -10.66 3.60 -2.85
N PHE A 11 -10.20 3.47 -1.60
CA PHE A 11 -10.96 2.90 -0.50
C PHE A 11 -12.30 3.60 -0.29
N SER A 12 -12.28 4.94 -0.18
CA SER A 12 -13.49 5.77 -0.09
C SER A 12 -14.45 5.53 -1.27
N GLN A 13 -13.90 5.40 -2.48
CA GLN A 13 -14.69 5.14 -3.68
C GLN A 13 -15.32 3.74 -3.66
N TYR A 14 -14.60 2.70 -3.23
CA TYR A 14 -15.16 1.36 -3.12
C TYR A 14 -16.25 1.28 -2.05
N ILE A 15 -16.11 1.96 -0.92
CA ILE A 15 -17.18 2.05 0.09
C ILE A 15 -18.46 2.59 -0.54
N LEU A 16 -18.37 3.68 -1.31
CA LEU A 16 -19.51 4.29 -1.98
C LEU A 16 -20.16 3.34 -3.01
N VAL A 17 -19.33 2.66 -3.81
CA VAL A 17 -19.82 1.74 -4.84
C VAL A 17 -20.48 0.52 -4.20
N LEU A 18 -19.81 -0.15 -3.27
CA LEU A 18 -20.31 -1.36 -2.63
C LEU A 18 -21.54 -1.09 -1.76
N GLY A 19 -21.56 0.01 -1.02
CA GLY A 19 -22.72 0.41 -0.23
C GLY A 19 -23.96 0.72 -1.08
N ARG A 20 -23.78 1.16 -2.33
CA ARG A 20 -24.88 1.35 -3.31
C ARG A 20 -25.30 0.05 -3.99
N SER A 21 -24.36 -0.89 -4.17
CA SER A 21 -24.59 -2.19 -4.80
C SER A 21 -25.18 -3.26 -3.87
N GLY A 22 -25.66 -2.87 -2.68
CA GLY A 22 -26.33 -3.79 -1.75
C GLY A 22 -25.42 -4.45 -0.71
N CYS A 23 -24.18 -3.97 -0.53
CA CYS A 23 -23.37 -4.37 0.63
C CYS A 23 -23.85 -3.63 1.88
N ASP A 24 -24.78 -4.23 2.62
CA ASP A 24 -25.42 -3.63 3.79
C ASP A 24 -24.42 -3.22 4.88
N GLN A 25 -23.33 -3.98 5.03
CA GLN A 25 -22.23 -3.68 5.97
C GLN A 25 -21.60 -2.30 5.72
N LEU A 26 -21.54 -1.85 4.47
CA LEU A 26 -20.89 -0.58 4.09
C LEU A 26 -21.88 0.56 3.85
N LYS A 27 -23.19 0.30 3.95
CA LYS A 27 -24.25 1.25 3.58
C LYS A 27 -24.22 2.53 4.42
N ALA A 28 -24.10 2.39 5.74
CA ALA A 28 -24.03 3.55 6.66
C ALA A 28 -22.78 4.42 6.39
N TYR A 29 -21.64 3.78 6.13
CA TYR A 29 -20.41 4.45 5.74
C TYR A 29 -20.53 5.17 4.40
N ALA A 30 -21.13 4.54 3.40
CA ALA A 30 -21.38 5.15 2.10
C ALA A 30 -22.28 6.38 2.20
N GLN A 31 -23.32 6.33 3.03
CA GLN A 31 -24.20 7.47 3.27
C GLN A 31 -23.45 8.64 3.92
N ARG A 32 -22.65 8.39 4.96
CA ARG A 32 -21.84 9.43 5.60
C ARG A 32 -20.83 10.05 4.64
N LEU A 33 -20.14 9.25 3.84
CA LEU A 33 -19.24 9.76 2.81
C LEU A 33 -19.96 10.63 1.76
N LEU A 34 -21.24 10.37 1.48
CA LEU A 34 -22.04 11.22 0.59
C LEU A 34 -22.37 12.57 1.24
N GLU A 35 -22.75 12.56 2.52
CA GLU A 35 -23.07 13.77 3.31
C GLU A 35 -21.86 14.72 3.42
N MET A 36 -20.64 14.19 3.42
CA MET A 36 -19.39 14.96 3.50
C MET A 36 -19.01 15.72 2.22
N GLY A 37 -19.77 15.62 1.12
CA GLY A 37 -19.51 16.41 -0.08
C GLY A 37 -18.13 16.14 -0.68
N SER A 38 -17.35 17.17 -1.03
CA SER A 38 -16.00 17.00 -1.61
C SER A 38 -14.98 16.45 -0.62
N SER A 39 -15.18 16.66 0.69
CA SER A 39 -14.24 16.26 1.75
C SER A 39 -14.14 14.74 1.92
N ARG A 40 -15.07 13.98 1.32
CA ARG A 40 -15.09 12.51 1.39
C ARG A 40 -13.79 11.84 0.92
N TRP A 41 -13.04 12.50 0.02
CA TRP A 41 -11.82 11.95 -0.59
C TRP A 41 -10.59 12.06 0.30
N SER A 42 -10.67 12.82 1.40
CA SER A 42 -9.60 13.02 2.38
C SER A 42 -9.94 12.46 3.76
N VAL A 43 -11.04 11.72 3.88
CA VAL A 43 -11.51 11.14 5.15
C VAL A 43 -10.54 10.07 5.66
N PHE A 44 -10.13 9.19 4.76
CA PHE A 44 -9.20 8.12 5.07
C PHE A 44 -7.79 8.49 4.63
N SER A 45 -6.83 8.06 5.43
CA SER A 45 -5.39 8.12 5.21
C SER A 45 -4.83 6.71 5.12
N MET A 46 -3.55 6.55 4.71
CA MET A 46 -2.91 5.23 4.76
C MET A 46 -2.85 4.66 6.17
N SER A 47 -2.60 5.50 7.18
CA SER A 47 -2.62 5.08 8.58
C SER A 47 -3.97 4.51 8.99
N ASP A 48 -5.09 4.98 8.41
CA ASP A 48 -6.40 4.39 8.69
C ASP A 48 -6.52 2.96 8.15
N LEU A 49 -6.02 2.71 6.93
CA LEU A 49 -6.02 1.38 6.33
C LEU A 49 -5.10 0.43 7.13
N THR A 50 -3.92 0.90 7.53
CA THR A 50 -3.00 0.12 8.36
C THR A 50 -3.60 -0.17 9.74
N ASN A 51 -4.21 0.83 10.39
CA ASN A 51 -4.86 0.65 11.67
C ASN A 51 -6.06 -0.30 11.56
N LEU A 52 -6.87 -0.24 10.50
CA LEU A 52 -7.94 -1.21 10.29
C LEU A 52 -7.45 -2.66 10.30
N LEU A 53 -6.27 -2.91 9.70
CA LEU A 53 -5.71 -4.26 9.57
C LEU A 53 -4.93 -4.74 10.80
N TYR A 54 -4.29 -3.83 11.54
CA TYR A 54 -3.32 -4.20 12.59
C TYR A 54 -3.55 -3.53 13.95
N ASN A 55 -4.27 -2.42 14.00
CA ASN A 55 -4.54 -1.65 15.21
C ASN A 55 -5.96 -1.08 15.20
N LYS A 56 -6.96 -1.98 15.20
CA LYS A 56 -8.38 -1.63 15.12
C LYS A 56 -8.80 -0.61 16.19
N PRO A 57 -8.33 -0.68 17.46
CA PRO A 57 -8.61 0.37 18.45
C PRO A 57 -8.17 1.76 17.99
N GLY A 58 -6.96 1.90 17.44
CA GLY A 58 -6.46 3.19 16.94
C GLY A 58 -7.27 3.74 15.76
N PHE A 59 -7.84 2.87 14.91
CA PHE A 59 -8.80 3.30 13.90
C PHE A 59 -10.10 3.81 14.53
N LEU A 60 -10.67 3.05 15.47
CA LEU A 60 -11.93 3.39 16.13
C LEU A 60 -11.84 4.71 16.91
N GLU A 61 -10.73 4.98 17.59
CA GLU A 61 -10.49 6.25 18.29
C GLU A 61 -10.49 7.45 17.32
N ARG A 62 -9.79 7.33 16.19
CA ARG A 62 -9.74 8.39 15.16
C ARG A 62 -11.10 8.65 14.52
N HIS A 63 -11.93 7.63 14.42
CA HIS A 63 -13.27 7.70 13.83
C HIS A 63 -14.38 7.64 14.89
N ALA A 64 -14.11 7.97 16.16
CA ALA A 64 -15.08 7.83 17.25
C ALA A 64 -16.36 8.67 17.07
N HIS A 65 -16.28 9.75 16.28
CA HIS A 65 -17.43 10.58 15.91
C HIS A 65 -18.42 9.86 14.98
N TRP A 66 -18.04 8.70 14.42
CA TRP A 66 -18.86 7.88 13.54
C TRP A 66 -19.74 6.96 14.39
N ARG A 67 -20.61 7.54 15.23
CA ARG A 67 -21.38 6.95 16.36
C ARG A 67 -22.19 5.67 16.12
N ASP A 68 -22.24 5.12 14.90
CA ASP A 68 -23.07 3.95 14.52
C ASP A 68 -22.24 2.85 13.83
N THR A 69 -21.03 2.60 14.34
CA THR A 69 -20.16 1.57 13.80
C THR A 69 -20.53 0.19 14.32
N SER A 70 -21.39 -0.50 13.58
CA SER A 70 -21.67 -1.91 13.89
C SER A 70 -20.40 -2.77 13.71
N PRO A 71 -20.23 -3.86 14.47
CA PRO A 71 -19.12 -4.78 14.27
C PRO A 71 -19.01 -5.30 12.83
N GLU A 72 -20.15 -5.54 12.19
CA GLU A 72 -20.24 -5.99 10.79
C GLU A 72 -19.75 -4.93 9.81
N ALA A 73 -20.04 -3.65 10.08
CA ALA A 73 -19.55 -2.55 9.25
C ALA A 73 -18.03 -2.40 9.35
N ILE A 74 -17.48 -2.54 10.56
CA ILE A 74 -16.03 -2.57 10.78
C ILE A 74 -15.38 -3.76 10.08
N GLN A 75 -16.00 -4.94 10.14
CA GLN A 75 -15.50 -6.10 9.41
C GLN A 75 -15.51 -5.88 7.90
N GLY A 76 -16.59 -5.32 7.34
CA GLY A 76 -16.66 -5.00 5.92
C GLY A 76 -15.59 -4.00 5.46
N LEU A 77 -15.25 -3.02 6.31
CA LEU A 77 -14.14 -2.10 6.04
C LEU A 77 -12.78 -2.78 6.10
N GLU A 78 -12.58 -3.67 7.06
CA GLU A 78 -11.34 -4.44 7.19
C GLU A 78 -11.13 -5.33 5.95
N ASP A 79 -12.16 -6.06 5.53
CA ASP A 79 -12.12 -6.94 4.36
C ASP A 79 -11.84 -6.13 3.08
N LEU A 80 -12.49 -4.97 2.94
CA LEU A 80 -12.23 -4.09 1.81
C LEU A 80 -10.80 -3.52 1.82
N ALA A 81 -10.30 -3.09 2.98
CA ALA A 81 -8.94 -2.58 3.12
C ALA A 81 -7.92 -3.68 2.76
N ARG A 82 -8.14 -4.90 3.26
CA ARG A 82 -7.31 -6.08 2.99
C ARG A 82 -7.26 -6.37 1.49
N GLU A 83 -8.41 -6.43 0.83
CA GLU A 83 -8.50 -6.69 -0.61
C GLU A 83 -7.81 -5.62 -1.45
N LEU A 84 -7.95 -4.35 -1.07
CA LEU A 84 -7.25 -3.25 -1.76
C LEU A 84 -5.75 -3.32 -1.60
N ILE A 85 -5.25 -3.61 -0.40
CA ILE A 85 -3.82 -3.79 -0.15
C ILE A 85 -3.27 -4.97 -0.96
N ILE A 86 -3.98 -6.10 -1.01
CA ILE A 86 -3.59 -7.27 -1.81
C ILE A 86 -3.51 -6.90 -3.29
N ARG A 87 -4.52 -6.22 -3.83
CA ARG A 87 -4.53 -5.80 -5.25
C ARG A 87 -3.41 -4.82 -5.57
N ALA A 88 -3.18 -3.86 -4.68
CA ALA A 88 -2.09 -2.89 -4.81
C ALA A 88 -0.72 -3.57 -4.81
N ALA A 89 -0.51 -4.55 -3.92
CA ALA A 89 0.71 -5.33 -3.85
C ALA A 89 0.94 -6.16 -5.12
N LYS A 90 -0.11 -6.82 -5.62
CA LYS A 90 -0.05 -7.59 -6.89
C LYS A 90 0.29 -6.70 -8.08
N LEU A 91 -0.36 -5.54 -8.20
CA LEU A 91 -0.06 -4.57 -9.26
C LEU A 91 1.39 -4.06 -9.15
N CYS A 92 1.84 -3.78 -7.93
CA CYS A 92 3.22 -3.35 -7.69
C CYS A 92 4.23 -4.43 -8.06
N ALA A 93 3.96 -5.71 -7.76
CA ALA A 93 4.79 -6.84 -8.17
C ALA A 93 4.88 -6.95 -9.70
N LEU A 94 3.77 -6.80 -10.43
CA LEU A 94 3.77 -6.80 -11.89
C LEU A 94 4.62 -5.65 -12.46
N LEU A 95 4.51 -4.45 -11.89
CA LEU A 95 5.32 -3.31 -12.30
C LEU A 95 6.80 -3.53 -11.99
N ALA A 96 7.13 -4.03 -10.79
CA ALA A 96 8.49 -4.37 -10.40
C ALA A 96 9.08 -5.39 -11.38
N TYR A 97 8.35 -6.46 -11.68
CA TYR A 97 8.78 -7.45 -12.67
C TYR A 97 8.99 -6.82 -14.05
N ALA A 98 8.06 -6.01 -14.54
CA ALA A 98 8.18 -5.35 -15.84
C ALA A 98 9.44 -4.47 -15.95
N THR A 99 9.89 -3.86 -14.85
CA THR A 99 11.13 -3.06 -14.85
C THR A 99 12.41 -3.89 -14.94
N ILE A 100 12.40 -5.14 -14.45
CA ILE A 100 13.58 -6.00 -14.40
C ILE A 100 13.53 -7.18 -15.38
N CYS A 101 12.41 -7.39 -16.09
CA CYS A 101 12.16 -8.59 -16.89
C CYS A 101 13.20 -8.83 -18.00
N ASN A 102 13.71 -7.76 -18.60
CA ASN A 102 14.78 -7.86 -19.59
C ASN A 102 16.11 -8.24 -18.95
N GLN A 103 16.42 -7.68 -17.78
CA GLN A 103 17.64 -8.00 -17.04
C GLN A 103 17.61 -9.46 -16.54
N LEU A 104 16.42 -9.96 -16.15
CA LEU A 104 16.21 -11.34 -15.73
C LEU A 104 16.62 -12.39 -16.78
N LYS A 105 16.74 -12.02 -18.05
CA LYS A 105 17.27 -12.90 -19.11
C LYS A 105 18.77 -13.16 -18.92
N GLU A 106 19.52 -12.17 -18.45
CA GLU A 106 20.98 -12.17 -18.42
C GLU A 106 21.58 -12.68 -17.11
N ARG A 107 20.90 -12.47 -15.97
CA ARG A 107 21.40 -12.95 -14.66
C ARG A 107 20.43 -13.93 -14.00
N SER A 108 20.94 -14.74 -13.08
CA SER A 108 20.15 -15.70 -12.30
C SER A 108 19.60 -15.12 -11.00
N SER A 109 20.16 -14.00 -10.52
CA SER A 109 19.77 -13.36 -9.26
C SER A 109 19.65 -11.86 -9.42
N PHE A 110 18.60 -11.28 -8.86
CA PHE A 110 18.29 -9.85 -8.89
C PHE A 110 17.81 -9.35 -7.53
N THR A 111 18.19 -8.13 -7.18
CA THR A 111 17.72 -7.44 -5.98
C THR A 111 16.89 -6.23 -6.40
N VAL A 112 15.65 -6.16 -5.94
CA VAL A 112 14.76 -5.02 -6.13
C VAL A 112 14.72 -4.24 -4.83
N ALA A 113 15.31 -3.05 -4.85
CA ALA A 113 15.25 -2.12 -3.73
C ALA A 113 13.89 -1.38 -3.73
N LEU A 114 13.20 -1.41 -2.60
CA LEU A 114 11.94 -0.72 -2.37
C LEU A 114 12.14 0.38 -1.33
N ASP A 115 11.72 1.59 -1.67
CA ASP A 115 11.49 2.67 -0.71
C ASP A 115 9.99 2.95 -0.68
N SER A 116 9.30 2.43 0.34
CA SER A 116 7.85 2.49 0.44
C SER A 116 7.42 2.48 1.89
N SER A 117 6.83 3.59 2.35
CA SER A 117 6.20 3.68 3.67
C SER A 117 5.11 2.62 3.83
N LEU A 118 4.34 2.37 2.76
CA LEU A 118 3.32 1.32 2.73
C LEU A 118 3.92 -0.07 2.99
N ALA A 119 5.08 -0.39 2.41
CA ALA A 119 5.74 -1.66 2.64
C ALA A 119 6.29 -1.79 4.06
N ARG A 120 6.72 -0.68 4.69
CA ARG A 120 7.17 -0.64 6.09
C ARG A 120 6.02 -0.79 7.08
N GLU A 121 4.93 -0.06 6.85
CA GLU A 121 3.82 0.04 7.79
C GLU A 121 2.81 -1.11 7.66
N THR A 122 2.78 -1.80 6.51
CA THR A 122 1.75 -2.81 6.20
C THR A 122 2.39 -4.16 5.83
N PRO A 123 2.65 -5.06 6.79
CA PRO A 123 3.27 -6.37 6.54
C PRO A 123 2.62 -7.22 5.45
N LEU A 124 1.30 -7.14 5.31
CA LEU A 124 0.53 -7.84 4.28
C LEU A 124 0.91 -7.36 2.87
N PHE A 125 1.18 -6.06 2.70
CA PHE A 125 1.56 -5.51 1.42
C PHE A 125 2.87 -6.12 0.93
N ILE A 126 3.90 -6.11 1.79
CA ILE A 126 5.22 -6.63 1.43
C ILE A 126 5.22 -8.14 1.23
N SER A 127 4.46 -8.90 2.04
CA SER A 127 4.36 -10.35 1.87
C SER A 127 3.70 -10.70 0.54
N VAL A 128 2.55 -10.09 0.22
CA VAL A 128 1.83 -10.35 -1.04
C VAL A 128 2.65 -9.91 -2.24
N LEU A 129 3.34 -8.76 -2.15
CA LEU A 129 4.20 -8.27 -3.23
C LEU A 129 5.31 -9.27 -3.51
N ARG A 130 6.00 -9.76 -2.48
CA ARG A 130 7.07 -10.76 -2.60
C ARG A 130 6.56 -12.06 -3.19
N ASP A 131 5.48 -12.60 -2.64
CA ASP A 131 4.95 -13.89 -3.05
C ASP A 131 4.46 -13.83 -4.51
N THR A 132 3.79 -12.73 -4.89
CA THR A 132 3.38 -12.49 -6.28
C THR A 132 4.58 -12.33 -7.21
N LEU A 133 5.63 -11.61 -6.78
CA LEU A 133 6.83 -11.40 -7.61
C LEU A 133 7.58 -12.72 -7.84
N LEU A 134 7.66 -13.58 -6.83
CA LEU A 134 8.22 -14.92 -6.96
C LEU A 134 7.38 -15.80 -7.88
N GLU A 135 6.05 -15.74 -7.77
CA GLU A 135 5.11 -16.49 -8.62
C GLU A 135 5.27 -16.15 -10.11
N ILE A 136 5.42 -14.87 -10.44
CA ILE A 136 5.55 -14.42 -11.85
C ILE A 136 6.98 -14.48 -12.39
N SER A 137 7.98 -14.73 -11.53
CA SER A 137 9.38 -14.80 -11.96
C SER A 137 9.69 -16.14 -12.64
N PRO A 138 10.49 -16.17 -13.73
CA PRO A 138 10.85 -17.41 -14.41
C PRO A 138 11.52 -18.42 -13.48
N TYR A 139 11.25 -19.70 -13.72
CA TYR A 139 11.80 -20.81 -12.94
C TYR A 139 13.34 -20.73 -12.84
N ARG A 140 13.88 -20.98 -11.63
CA ARG A 140 15.31 -20.87 -11.26
C ARG A 140 15.90 -19.45 -11.21
N LYS A 141 15.10 -18.40 -11.39
CA LYS A 141 15.54 -17.03 -11.12
C LYS A 141 15.26 -16.67 -9.66
N ARG A 142 16.24 -16.06 -8.99
CA ARG A 142 16.10 -15.54 -7.63
C ARG A 142 15.82 -14.05 -7.72
N VAL A 143 14.67 -13.61 -7.20
CA VAL A 143 14.36 -12.19 -7.03
C VAL A 143 14.25 -11.92 -5.53
N GLU A 144 15.14 -11.07 -5.05
CA GLU A 144 15.17 -10.63 -3.66
C GLU A 144 14.61 -9.22 -3.55
N LEU A 145 13.70 -9.01 -2.60
CA LEU A 145 13.16 -7.70 -2.31
C LEU A 145 13.85 -7.15 -1.08
N LEU A 146 14.49 -6.00 -1.25
CA LEU A 146 15.16 -5.29 -0.18
C LEU A 146 14.36 -4.03 0.14
N LEU A 147 13.75 -3.98 1.31
CA LEU A 147 13.17 -2.73 1.83
C LEU A 147 14.32 -1.87 2.35
N VAL A 148 14.58 -0.75 1.69
CA VAL A 148 15.70 0.13 2.09
C VAL A 148 15.21 1.05 3.18
N GLU A 149 15.94 1.12 4.29
CA GLU A 149 15.64 2.05 5.37
C GLU A 149 16.05 3.49 4.99
N PRO A 150 15.31 4.51 5.45
CA PRO A 150 15.74 5.90 5.31
C PRO A 150 17.08 6.11 6.01
N LEU A 151 17.93 6.97 5.44
CA LEU A 151 19.16 7.38 6.12
C LEU A 151 18.82 8.46 7.15
N ALA A 152 19.05 8.15 8.43
CA ALA A 152 18.99 9.13 9.51
C ALA A 152 20.21 10.04 9.43
N LEU A 153 19.98 11.36 9.32
CA LEU A 153 21.02 12.39 9.35
C LEU A 153 20.76 13.41 10.46
N PRO A 154 21.79 14.10 10.96
CA PRO A 154 21.58 15.22 11.89
C PRO A 154 20.72 16.30 11.22
N GLY A 155 19.46 16.44 11.67
CA GLY A 155 18.50 17.43 11.15
C GLY A 155 17.37 16.88 10.27
N GLY A 156 17.29 15.57 10.01
CA GLY A 156 16.15 14.96 9.32
C GLY A 156 16.43 13.58 8.72
N GLU A 157 15.45 13.06 7.97
CA GLU A 157 15.54 11.78 7.25
C GLU A 157 15.63 12.03 5.74
N ILE A 158 16.52 11.34 5.05
CA ILE A 158 16.57 11.32 3.58
C ILE A 158 15.95 10.01 3.07
N THR A 159 14.93 10.15 2.22
CA THR A 159 14.36 9.02 1.46
C THR A 159 15.26 8.65 0.28
N VAL A 160 15.28 7.36 -0.04
CA VAL A 160 16.33 6.63 -0.74
C VAL A 160 16.36 6.78 -2.28
N PRO A 161 15.41 7.40 -3.03
CA PRO A 161 15.57 7.55 -4.49
C PRO A 161 16.88 8.28 -4.89
N MET A 162 17.44 9.05 -3.96
CA MET A 162 18.72 9.76 -4.10
C MET A 162 19.95 8.87 -3.90
N LEU A 163 19.87 7.74 -3.19
CA LEU A 163 21.00 6.82 -2.94
C LEU A 163 21.33 5.97 -4.17
N GLY A 164 20.33 5.50 -4.89
CA GLY A 164 20.53 4.80 -6.17
C GLY A 164 21.19 5.71 -7.21
N SER A 165 20.81 6.99 -7.22
CA SER A 165 21.40 8.03 -8.07
C SER A 165 22.82 8.42 -7.62
N ALA A 166 23.04 8.56 -6.31
CA ALA A 166 24.35 8.88 -5.75
C ALA A 166 25.37 7.74 -5.96
N ASN A 167 24.98 6.48 -5.72
CA ASN A 167 25.85 5.34 -6.00
C ASN A 167 26.13 5.17 -7.50
N ALA A 168 25.19 5.51 -8.38
CA ALA A 168 25.41 5.52 -9.83
C ALA A 168 26.35 6.65 -10.28
N ILE A 169 26.31 7.83 -9.64
CA ILE A 169 27.25 8.94 -9.89
C ILE A 169 28.66 8.57 -9.41
N ASP A 170 28.79 7.95 -8.24
CA ASP A 170 30.09 7.51 -7.71
C ASP A 170 30.73 6.37 -8.52
N THR A 171 29.93 5.59 -9.25
CA THR A 171 30.45 4.61 -10.22
C THR A 171 30.79 5.20 -11.59
N LEU A 172 30.29 6.40 -11.91
CA LEU A 172 30.64 7.15 -13.14
C LEU A 172 31.83 8.10 -12.94
N ALA A 173 32.17 8.42 -11.68
CA ALA A 173 33.31 9.27 -11.31
C ALA A 173 34.62 8.50 -11.05
N LYS A 174 34.62 7.18 -11.30
CA LYS A 174 35.80 6.29 -11.31
C LYS A 174 36.04 5.76 -12.71
#